data_AF-T0S490-F1
#
_entry.id   AF-T0S490-F1
#
_cell.length_a   1.000
_cell.length_b   1.000
_cell.length_c   1.000
_cell.angle_alpha   90.00
_cell.angle_beta   90.00
_cell.angle_gamma   90.00
#
_symmetry.space_group_name_H-M   'P 1'
#
loop_
_entity.id
_entity.type
_entity.pdbx_description
1 polymer ?
#
loop_
_entity_poly.entity_id
_entity_poly.type
_entity_poly.pdbx_seq_one_letter_code
_entity_poly.pdbx_strand_id
1 'polypeptide(L)'
;TSLSVLFWLTFSLALPFRLVGDDPQYFTALHDFHGNLISYLVNDYKTWSSRMIGDGLNVLLVHHVRLWQILEALAFTIISVLPAYFFKNSSKNCAKFLLISFTLSFLFPIGLIYRAGYVATTVHYLFPFACLLLAIFPFIQRLNEKKNPIFLWIISFLAFIYAILEQQTLVILGIFLTSLIIYLFIEKKWIRLPLTYLVFAFLSLIFSLTAPGNHLRTISETKAYFPNFGQLSLFTKANMGFASLTSSLFTNTYLLPLIFLLTVFVLLIKQGKICKSLIILPPIIFSVIIGFDASSLQDLIVSKLDLATNAGTLTRLLLTFLNMNKVNNTGNPVMTSSLADILFLLLIICLFLAIYWLFNSNFKKSLLSFLVLLTGFLSRFMMGFFPSVWMSGARTATFLLYSFMFALLIILYQLNESKNLE
;
A
#
# COMPACT_ATOMS: atom_id res chain seq x y z
N THR A 1 -5.98 21.34 9.14
CA THR A 1 -6.32 20.22 10.04
C THR A 1 -7.82 20.13 10.30
N SER A 2 -8.46 21.13 10.92
CA SER A 2 -9.91 21.06 11.24
C SER A 2 -10.80 20.86 10.01
N LEU A 3 -10.47 21.49 8.88
CA LEU A 3 -11.19 21.29 7.62
C LEU A 3 -11.07 19.86 7.09
N SER A 4 -9.88 19.25 7.20
CA SER A 4 -9.65 17.86 6.79
C SER A 4 -10.44 16.87 7.66
N VAL A 5 -10.50 17.12 8.97
CA VAL A 5 -11.31 16.33 9.92
C VAL A 5 -12.78 16.41 9.53
N LEU A 6 -13.29 17.63 9.35
CA LEU A 6 -14.69 17.86 8.99
C LEU A 6 -15.02 17.17 7.65
N PHE A 7 -14.16 17.33 6.65
CA PHE A 7 -14.33 16.70 5.34
C PHE A 7 -14.45 15.18 5.45
N TRP A 8 -13.47 14.51 6.07
CA TRP A 8 -13.50 13.05 6.17
C TRP A 8 -14.66 12.54 7.01
N LEU A 9 -15.05 13.27 8.06
CA LEU A 9 -16.23 12.93 8.84
C LEU A 9 -17.51 13.03 8.00
N THR A 10 -17.70 14.13 7.26
CA THR A 10 -18.85 14.29 6.38
C THR A 10 -18.86 13.24 5.25
N PHE A 11 -17.70 12.93 4.69
CA PHE A 11 -17.53 11.93 3.65
C PHE A 11 -17.92 10.53 4.18
N SER A 12 -17.34 10.09 5.29
CA SER A 12 -17.62 8.76 5.87
C SER A 12 -19.07 8.63 6.33
N LEU A 13 -19.68 9.68 6.89
CA LEU A 13 -21.09 9.65 7.29
C LEU A 13 -22.05 9.62 6.08
N ALA A 14 -21.64 10.17 4.94
CA ALA A 14 -22.41 10.18 3.70
C ALA A 14 -22.26 8.88 2.89
N LEU A 15 -21.27 8.04 3.18
CA LEU A 15 -21.10 6.76 2.49
C LEU A 15 -22.30 5.84 2.77
N PRO A 16 -22.99 5.34 1.72
CA PRO A 16 -24.09 4.41 1.90
C PRO A 16 -23.54 3.05 2.35
N PHE A 17 -23.85 2.67 3.59
CA PHE A 17 -23.43 1.38 4.12
C PHE A 17 -24.30 0.24 3.56
N ARG A 18 -23.64 -0.82 3.09
CA ARG A 18 -24.25 -2.08 2.66
C ARG A 18 -23.37 -3.23 3.09
N LEU A 19 -23.96 -4.32 3.55
CA LEU A 19 -23.24 -5.57 3.82
C LEU A 19 -22.86 -6.21 2.48
N VAL A 20 -21.57 -6.18 2.16
CA VAL A 20 -21.01 -6.72 0.92
C VAL A 20 -19.69 -7.44 1.21
N GLY A 21 -19.24 -8.29 0.28
CA GLY A 21 -17.99 -9.04 0.44
C GLY A 21 -18.00 -9.88 1.71
N ASP A 22 -17.01 -9.68 2.59
CA ASP A 22 -16.83 -10.45 3.82
C ASP A 22 -17.69 -9.91 4.98
N ASP A 23 -18.26 -8.69 4.88
CA ASP A 23 -19.05 -8.07 5.96
C ASP A 23 -20.25 -8.93 6.44
N PRO A 24 -21.03 -9.61 5.56
CA PRO A 24 -22.12 -10.49 6.01
C PRO A 24 -21.66 -11.64 6.91
N GLN A 25 -20.48 -12.22 6.65
CA GLN A 25 -19.94 -13.31 7.46
C GLN A 25 -19.60 -12.82 8.88
N TYR A 26 -19.02 -11.62 9.01
CA TYR A 26 -18.77 -11.01 10.32
C TYR A 26 -20.06 -10.60 11.02
N PHE A 27 -21.11 -10.27 10.27
CA PHE A 27 -22.41 -9.91 10.83
C PHE A 27 -23.09 -11.12 11.50
N THR A 28 -23.04 -12.31 10.89
CA THR A 28 -23.63 -13.52 11.50
C THR A 28 -22.76 -14.13 12.60
N ALA A 29 -21.47 -13.79 12.67
CA ALA A 29 -20.52 -14.39 13.61
C ALA A 29 -20.97 -14.33 15.08
N LEU A 30 -21.56 -13.23 15.57
CA LEU A 30 -22.03 -13.21 16.96
C LEU A 30 -23.23 -14.14 17.17
N HIS A 31 -24.12 -14.26 16.19
CA HIS A 31 -25.25 -15.19 16.29
C HIS A 31 -24.75 -16.64 16.35
N ASP A 32 -23.81 -16.99 15.48
CA ASP A 32 -23.25 -18.36 15.36
C ASP A 32 -22.48 -18.78 16.63
N PHE A 33 -21.98 -17.81 17.39
CA PHE A 33 -21.25 -18.03 18.64
C PHE A 33 -22.02 -17.57 19.89
N HIS A 34 -23.36 -17.55 19.82
CA HIS A 34 -24.26 -17.26 20.96
C HIS A 34 -23.96 -15.92 21.68
N GLY A 35 -23.58 -14.90 20.93
CA GLY A 35 -23.21 -13.57 21.43
C GLY A 35 -21.81 -13.47 22.04
N ASN A 36 -21.00 -14.54 22.03
CA ASN A 36 -19.69 -14.56 22.66
C ASN A 36 -18.55 -14.27 21.67
N LEU A 37 -18.07 -13.01 21.69
CA LEU A 37 -16.96 -12.56 20.86
C LEU A 37 -15.66 -13.31 21.15
N ILE A 38 -15.36 -13.63 22.41
CA ILE A 38 -14.13 -14.34 22.78
C ILE A 38 -14.15 -15.75 22.20
N SER A 39 -15.29 -16.45 22.28
CA SER A 39 -15.47 -17.77 21.66
C SER A 39 -15.26 -17.73 20.15
N TYR A 40 -15.81 -16.72 19.48
CA TYR A 40 -15.56 -16.49 18.05
C TYR A 40 -14.06 -16.31 17.77
N LEU A 41 -13.37 -15.41 18.49
CA LEU A 41 -11.95 -15.12 18.28
C LEU A 41 -11.04 -16.32 18.54
N VAL A 42 -11.36 -17.15 19.55
CA VAL A 42 -10.62 -18.38 19.82
C VAL A 42 -10.82 -19.39 18.69
N ASN A 43 -12.04 -19.51 18.16
CA ASN A 43 -12.30 -20.35 17.00
C ASN A 43 -11.57 -19.82 15.76
N ASP A 44 -11.71 -18.53 15.47
CA ASP A 44 -11.10 -17.88 14.32
C ASP A 44 -9.57 -17.99 14.31
N TYR A 45 -8.93 -17.83 15.48
CA TYR A 45 -7.50 -18.10 15.66
C TYR A 45 -7.11 -19.54 15.31
N LYS A 46 -7.97 -20.50 15.66
CA LYS A 46 -7.76 -21.92 15.38
C LYS A 46 -8.01 -22.28 13.93
N THR A 47 -8.93 -21.60 13.24
CA THR A 47 -9.47 -22.07 11.95
C THR A 47 -9.18 -21.17 10.76
N TRP A 48 -8.87 -19.88 10.96
CA TRP A 48 -8.84 -18.90 9.87
C TRP A 48 -7.69 -17.88 9.90
N SER A 49 -7.46 -17.17 11.00
CA SER A 49 -6.66 -15.95 10.97
C SER A 49 -5.89 -15.70 12.27
N SER A 50 -4.71 -15.09 12.17
CA SER A 50 -3.99 -14.56 13.33
C SER A 50 -4.38 -13.13 13.71
N ARG A 51 -5.27 -12.48 12.97
CA ARG A 51 -5.58 -11.04 13.08
C ARG A 51 -6.63 -10.76 14.16
N MET A 52 -6.45 -11.34 15.35
CA MET A 52 -7.48 -11.37 16.40
C MET A 52 -8.12 -10.00 16.72
N ILE A 53 -7.32 -8.92 16.79
CA ILE A 53 -7.88 -7.58 17.05
C ILE A 53 -8.68 -7.07 15.84
N GLY A 54 -8.17 -7.26 14.62
CA GLY A 54 -8.86 -6.87 13.40
C GLY A 54 -10.17 -7.64 13.21
N ASP A 55 -10.12 -8.97 13.36
CA ASP A 55 -11.29 -9.84 13.22
C ASP A 55 -12.35 -9.51 14.30
N GLY A 56 -11.92 -9.20 15.53
CA GLY A 56 -12.82 -8.75 16.59
C GLY A 56 -13.44 -7.37 16.31
N LEU A 57 -12.66 -6.43 15.78
CA LEU A 57 -13.16 -5.13 15.37
C LEU A 57 -14.15 -5.26 14.21
N ASN A 58 -13.93 -6.14 13.24
CA ASN A 58 -14.90 -6.40 12.16
C ASN A 58 -16.26 -6.79 12.73
N VAL A 59 -16.28 -7.82 13.57
CA VAL A 59 -17.52 -8.33 14.18
C VAL A 59 -18.26 -7.24 14.96
N LEU A 60 -17.55 -6.38 15.70
CA LEU A 60 -18.18 -5.29 16.44
C LEU A 60 -18.67 -4.15 15.52
N LEU A 61 -17.86 -3.76 14.53
CA LEU A 61 -18.09 -2.58 13.72
C LEU A 61 -19.15 -2.78 12.64
N VAL A 62 -19.35 -4.00 12.13
CA VAL A 62 -20.47 -4.31 11.21
C VAL A 62 -21.84 -4.11 11.89
N HIS A 63 -21.93 -4.26 13.21
CA HIS A 63 -23.13 -3.97 14.00
C HIS A 63 -23.24 -2.50 14.42
N HIS A 64 -22.12 -1.77 14.45
CA HIS A 64 -22.04 -0.38 14.89
C HIS A 64 -21.54 0.53 13.76
N VAL A 65 -22.29 0.58 12.66
CA VAL A 65 -21.94 1.31 11.44
C VAL A 65 -21.56 2.77 11.69
N ARG A 66 -22.24 3.48 12.60
CA ARG A 66 -21.91 4.87 12.93
C ARG A 66 -20.55 5.01 13.60
N LEU A 67 -20.21 4.09 14.50
CA LEU A 67 -18.89 4.04 15.12
C LEU A 67 -17.82 3.72 14.07
N TRP A 68 -18.10 2.76 13.18
CA TRP A 68 -17.22 2.44 12.06
C TRP A 68 -16.93 3.66 11.18
N GLN A 69 -17.95 4.41 10.76
CA GLN A 69 -17.80 5.63 9.95
C GLN A 69 -16.95 6.70 10.66
N ILE A 70 -17.11 6.86 11.98
CA ILE A 70 -16.30 7.80 12.77
C ILE A 70 -14.84 7.35 12.81
N LEU A 71 -14.58 6.06 13.02
CA LEU A 71 -13.21 5.51 13.04
C LEU A 71 -12.56 5.57 11.65
N GLU A 72 -13.33 5.34 10.60
CA GLU A 72 -12.89 5.51 9.21
C GLU A 72 -12.48 6.96 8.92
N ALA A 73 -13.33 7.92 9.30
CA ALA A 73 -13.02 9.34 9.18
C ALA A 73 -11.75 9.71 9.94
N LEU A 74 -11.56 9.15 11.14
CA LEU A 74 -10.36 9.35 11.94
C LEU A 74 -9.11 8.77 11.24
N ALA A 75 -9.20 7.56 10.68
CA ALA A 75 -8.11 6.92 9.96
C ALA A 75 -7.71 7.74 8.71
N PHE A 76 -8.66 8.17 7.89
CA PHE A 76 -8.38 9.05 6.75
C PHE A 76 -7.80 10.40 7.17
N THR A 77 -8.27 10.96 8.30
CA THR A 77 -7.70 12.18 8.86
C THR A 77 -6.24 11.99 9.23
N ILE A 78 -5.90 10.90 9.93
CA ILE A 78 -4.51 10.59 10.30
C ILE A 78 -3.65 10.48 9.04
N ILE A 79 -4.11 9.73 8.05
CA ILE A 79 -3.38 9.50 6.79
C ILE A 79 -3.17 10.80 6.01
N SER A 80 -4.17 11.70 6.00
CA SER A 80 -4.10 12.95 5.24
C SER A 80 -3.35 14.07 5.94
N VAL A 81 -3.32 14.08 7.27
CA VAL A 81 -2.76 15.18 8.07
C VAL A 81 -1.35 14.87 8.60
N LEU A 82 -1.17 13.68 9.18
CA LEU A 82 0.05 13.33 9.91
C LEU A 82 1.33 13.39 9.05
N PRO A 83 1.32 13.00 7.75
CA PRO A 83 2.53 13.04 6.91
C PRO A 83 3.12 14.43 6.76
N ALA A 84 2.31 15.48 6.74
CA ALA A 84 2.78 16.86 6.64
C ALA A 84 3.62 17.30 7.85
N TYR A 85 3.44 16.62 8.99
CA TYR A 85 4.17 16.87 10.25
C TYR A 85 5.42 16.00 10.42
N PHE A 86 5.70 15.07 9.49
CA PHE A 86 6.94 14.30 9.51
C PHE A 86 8.17 15.14 9.19
N PHE A 87 7.98 16.31 8.58
CA PHE A 87 9.05 17.21 8.16
C PHE A 87 9.22 18.41 9.11
N LYS A 88 10.44 18.95 9.19
CA LYS A 88 10.77 20.14 10.00
C LYS A 88 10.36 21.42 9.24
N ASN A 89 9.05 21.66 9.17
CA ASN A 89 8.49 22.79 8.43
C ASN A 89 8.33 24.08 9.26
N SER A 90 8.58 25.24 8.63
CA SER A 90 8.04 26.52 9.09
C SER A 90 6.50 26.53 8.99
N SER A 91 5.82 27.45 9.68
CA SER A 91 4.35 27.51 9.70
C SER A 91 3.72 27.61 8.31
N LYS A 92 4.28 28.46 7.42
CA LYS A 92 3.82 28.60 6.02
C LYS A 92 4.04 27.32 5.20
N ASN A 93 5.19 26.67 5.36
CA ASN A 93 5.46 25.40 4.67
C ASN A 93 4.55 24.28 5.18
N CYS A 94 4.21 24.27 6.47
CA CYS A 94 3.31 23.28 7.06
C CYS A 94 1.92 23.29 6.40
N ALA A 95 1.32 24.47 6.18
CA ALA A 95 0.03 24.60 5.50
C ALA A 95 0.07 24.06 4.06
N LYS A 96 1.15 24.35 3.31
CA LYS A 96 1.37 23.83 1.96
C LYS A 96 1.47 22.31 1.95
N PHE A 97 2.28 21.71 2.83
CA PHE A 97 2.42 20.25 2.91
C PHE A 97 1.15 19.56 3.41
N LEU A 98 0.38 20.21 4.29
CA LEU A 98 -0.95 19.72 4.69
C LEU A 98 -1.91 19.66 3.52
N LEU A 99 -1.96 20.72 2.70
CA LEU A 99 -2.81 20.75 1.51
C LEU A 99 -2.40 19.64 0.52
N ILE A 100 -1.11 19.51 0.23
CA ILE A 100 -0.61 18.48 -0.70
C ILE A 100 -0.92 17.08 -0.15
N SER A 101 -0.64 16.82 1.13
CA SER A 101 -0.91 15.53 1.77
C SER A 101 -2.40 15.17 1.75
N PHE A 102 -3.26 16.16 2.03
CA PHE A 102 -4.72 16.00 1.94
C PHE A 102 -5.18 15.68 0.50
N THR A 103 -4.73 16.46 -0.49
CA THR A 103 -5.08 16.22 -1.90
C THR A 103 -4.62 14.85 -2.38
N LEU A 104 -3.41 14.42 -2.01
CA LEU A 104 -2.90 13.11 -2.41
C LEU A 104 -3.66 11.96 -1.74
N SER A 105 -4.10 12.13 -0.51
CA SER A 105 -4.91 11.13 0.20
C SER A 105 -6.28 10.95 -0.45
N PHE A 106 -6.85 12.01 -1.02
CA PHE A 106 -8.13 11.97 -1.74
C PHE A 106 -8.05 11.16 -3.06
N LEU A 107 -6.86 11.00 -3.63
CA LEU A 107 -6.64 10.20 -4.84
C LEU A 107 -6.66 8.68 -4.55
N PHE A 108 -6.85 8.28 -3.30
CA PHE A 108 -7.02 6.88 -2.94
C PHE A 108 -8.30 6.32 -3.60
N PRO A 109 -8.22 5.21 -4.34
CA PRO A 109 -9.37 4.68 -5.05
C PRO A 109 -10.37 4.04 -4.06
N ILE A 110 -11.42 4.77 -3.70
CA ILE A 110 -12.48 4.32 -2.76
C ILE A 110 -13.13 3.00 -3.22
N GLY A 111 -13.17 2.74 -4.54
CA GLY A 111 -13.65 1.46 -5.08
C GLY A 111 -12.89 0.22 -4.58
N LEU A 112 -11.68 0.38 -4.02
CA LEU A 112 -10.96 -0.69 -3.33
C LEU A 112 -11.68 -1.19 -2.08
N ILE A 113 -12.37 -0.29 -1.38
CA ILE A 113 -13.03 -0.54 -0.10
C ILE A 113 -14.31 -1.37 -0.31
N TYR A 114 -15.00 -1.19 -1.43
CA TYR A 114 -16.28 -1.85 -1.71
C TYR A 114 -16.16 -3.37 -1.96
N ARG A 115 -15.14 -3.82 -2.69
CA ARG A 115 -15.14 -5.17 -3.30
C ARG A 115 -15.09 -6.34 -2.30
N ALA A 116 -14.50 -6.15 -1.12
CA ALA A 116 -14.32 -7.20 -0.13
C ALA A 116 -15.10 -6.94 1.18
N GLY A 117 -15.94 -5.91 1.20
CA GLY A 117 -16.60 -5.45 2.42
C GLY A 117 -16.00 -4.13 2.90
N TYR A 118 -16.89 -3.20 3.24
CA TYR A 118 -16.52 -1.87 3.70
C TYR A 118 -15.77 -1.94 5.02
N VAL A 119 -16.30 -2.70 5.98
CA VAL A 119 -15.70 -2.83 7.30
C VAL A 119 -14.45 -3.70 7.20
N ALA A 120 -14.56 -4.88 6.58
CA ALA A 120 -13.44 -5.80 6.41
C ALA A 120 -12.22 -5.12 5.75
N THR A 121 -12.44 -4.34 4.69
CA THR A 121 -11.33 -3.67 4.00
C THR A 121 -10.73 -2.52 4.82
N THR A 122 -11.55 -1.69 5.46
CA THR A 122 -11.04 -0.56 6.24
C THR A 122 -10.32 -1.02 7.51
N VAL A 123 -10.83 -2.05 8.18
CA VAL A 123 -10.24 -2.62 9.40
C VAL A 123 -8.88 -3.29 9.12
N HIS A 124 -8.70 -3.98 7.99
CA HIS A 124 -7.43 -4.67 7.69
C HIS A 124 -6.42 -3.87 6.85
N TYR A 125 -6.82 -2.77 6.21
CA TYR A 125 -5.92 -2.00 5.34
C TYR A 125 -5.84 -0.53 5.73
N LEU A 126 -6.97 0.16 5.95
CA LEU A 126 -6.98 1.59 6.25
C LEU A 126 -6.56 1.88 7.71
N PHE A 127 -7.20 1.22 8.67
CA PHE A 127 -6.94 1.42 10.10
C PHE A 127 -5.52 1.00 10.48
N PRO A 128 -4.99 -0.16 10.02
CA PRO A 128 -3.63 -0.57 10.34
C PRO A 128 -2.62 0.40 9.74
N PHE A 129 -2.91 0.98 8.57
CA PHE A 129 -2.06 2.01 7.99
C PHE A 129 -2.07 3.30 8.81
N ALA A 130 -3.23 3.79 9.25
CA ALA A 130 -3.31 4.93 10.16
C ALA A 130 -2.56 4.66 11.48
N CYS A 131 -2.71 3.47 12.04
CA CYS A 131 -2.00 3.03 13.24
C CYS A 131 -0.49 2.90 13.01
N LEU A 132 -0.04 2.42 11.85
CA LEU A 132 1.37 2.42 11.46
C LEU A 132 1.95 3.84 11.50
N LEU A 133 1.24 4.83 10.94
CA LEU A 133 1.69 6.22 10.95
C LEU A 133 1.78 6.79 12.38
N LEU A 134 0.78 6.51 13.22
CA LEU A 134 0.82 6.89 14.64
C LEU A 134 1.94 6.20 15.41
N ALA A 135 2.23 4.93 15.10
CA ALA A 135 3.30 4.18 15.74
C ALA A 135 4.68 4.79 15.43
N ILE A 136 4.94 5.18 14.17
CA ILE A 136 6.24 5.73 13.76
C ILE A 136 6.41 7.22 14.09
N PHE A 137 5.31 7.98 14.22
CA PHE A 137 5.35 9.44 14.33
C PHE A 137 6.23 9.99 15.47
N PRO A 138 6.21 9.48 16.71
CA PRO A 138 7.03 10.02 17.77
C PRO A 138 8.53 9.79 17.52
N PHE A 139 8.89 8.67 16.87
CA PHE A 139 10.28 8.43 16.46
C PHE A 139 10.75 9.46 15.45
N ILE A 140 9.93 9.77 14.44
CA ILE A 140 10.22 10.82 13.45
C ILE A 140 10.33 12.19 14.12
N GLN A 141 9.43 12.53 15.04
CA GLN A 141 9.53 13.79 15.80
C GLN A 141 10.84 13.89 16.59
N ARG A 142 11.28 12.79 17.21
CA ARG A 142 12.54 12.74 17.94
C ARG A 142 13.76 12.91 17.02
N LEU A 143 13.71 12.36 15.80
CA LEU A 143 14.74 12.60 14.78
C LEU A 143 14.80 14.08 14.38
N ASN A 144 13.65 14.75 14.35
CA ASN A 144 13.54 16.19 14.13
C ASN A 144 13.80 17.04 15.39
N GLU A 145 14.42 16.47 16.43
CA GLU A 145 14.79 17.13 17.69
C GLU A 145 13.60 17.70 18.49
N LYS A 146 12.38 17.21 18.23
CA LYS A 146 11.18 17.59 18.97
C LYS A 146 11.00 16.69 20.20
N LYS A 147 10.61 17.30 21.31
CA LYS A 147 10.21 16.59 22.53
C LYS A 147 8.74 16.16 22.39
N ASN A 148 8.48 14.90 22.72
CA ASN A 148 7.13 14.33 22.68
C ASN A 148 6.58 14.19 24.10
N PRO A 149 5.32 14.57 24.36
CA PRO A 149 4.66 14.27 25.63
C PRO A 149 4.45 12.76 25.78
N ILE A 150 4.37 12.26 27.01
CA ILE A 150 4.23 10.82 27.29
C ILE A 150 2.95 10.23 26.69
N PHE A 151 1.86 10.99 26.67
CA PHE A 151 0.60 10.58 26.07
C PHE A 151 0.73 10.21 24.58
N LEU A 152 1.62 10.89 23.84
CA LEU A 152 1.88 10.56 22.44
C LEU A 152 2.58 9.20 22.29
N TRP A 153 3.44 8.83 23.24
CA TRP A 153 4.05 7.50 23.28
C TRP A 153 3.04 6.40 23.64
N ILE A 154 2.08 6.69 24.51
CA ILE A 154 0.98 5.76 24.82
C ILE A 154 0.14 5.49 23.57
N ILE A 155 -0.27 6.53 22.83
CA ILE A 155 -1.00 6.38 21.57
C ILE A 155 -0.16 5.58 20.56
N SER A 156 1.12 5.91 20.41
CA SER A 156 2.03 5.18 19.51
C SER A 156 2.14 3.72 19.87
N PHE A 157 2.21 3.37 21.16
CA PHE A 157 2.28 1.98 21.62
C PHE A 157 0.98 1.21 21.34
N LEU A 158 -0.18 1.81 21.61
CA LEU A 158 -1.48 1.18 21.29
C LEU A 158 -1.64 0.97 19.77
N ALA A 159 -1.29 1.98 18.98
CA ALA A 159 -1.31 1.90 17.53
C ALA A 159 -0.30 0.86 16.99
N PHE A 160 0.86 0.76 17.63
CA PHE A 160 1.88 -0.24 17.32
C PHE A 160 1.34 -1.67 17.51
N ILE A 161 0.66 -1.97 18.62
CA ILE A 161 0.07 -3.29 18.88
C ILE A 161 -0.89 -3.69 17.76
N TYR A 162 -1.75 -2.78 17.31
CA TYR A 162 -2.66 -3.08 16.22
C TYR A 162 -1.92 -3.29 14.89
N ALA A 163 -0.96 -2.41 14.58
CA ALA A 163 -0.21 -2.47 13.31
C ALA A 163 0.64 -3.73 13.17
N ILE A 164 1.19 -4.30 14.24
CA ILE A 164 2.04 -5.50 14.15
C ILE A 164 1.25 -6.81 13.97
N LEU A 165 -0.06 -6.81 14.22
CA LEU A 165 -0.92 -7.98 14.03
C LEU A 165 -1.34 -8.17 12.57
N GLU A 166 -1.20 -7.13 11.76
CA GLU A 166 -1.46 -7.14 10.33
C GLU A 166 -0.18 -7.35 9.54
N GLN A 167 -0.16 -8.34 8.66
CA GLN A 167 1.07 -8.86 8.05
C GLN A 167 1.82 -7.82 7.20
N GLN A 168 1.09 -7.01 6.42
CA GLN A 168 1.70 -6.01 5.53
C GLN A 168 2.29 -4.84 6.34
N THR A 169 1.58 -4.33 7.35
CA THR A 169 2.07 -3.28 8.25
C THR A 169 3.20 -3.76 9.14
N LEU A 170 3.17 -5.03 9.58
CA LEU A 170 4.26 -5.65 10.33
C LEU A 170 5.58 -5.61 9.55
N VAL A 171 5.56 -5.98 8.27
CA VAL A 171 6.74 -5.94 7.40
C VAL A 171 7.24 -4.50 7.22
N ILE A 172 6.34 -3.56 6.92
CA ILE A 172 6.70 -2.14 6.73
C ILE A 172 7.32 -1.57 8.01
N LEU A 173 6.71 -1.84 9.16
CA LEU A 173 7.18 -1.37 10.46
C LEU A 173 8.51 -2.01 10.85
N GLY A 174 8.71 -3.29 10.57
CA GLY A 174 9.98 -3.99 10.77
C GLY A 174 11.11 -3.36 9.97
N ILE A 175 10.88 -3.03 8.69
CA ILE A 175 11.87 -2.33 7.85
C ILE A 175 12.17 -0.94 8.40
N PHE A 176 11.14 -0.18 8.78
CA PHE A 176 11.31 1.16 9.37
C PHE A 176 12.14 1.10 10.67
N LEU A 177 11.77 0.23 11.61
CA LEU A 177 12.45 0.09 12.90
C LEU A 177 13.90 -0.37 12.72
N THR A 178 14.15 -1.33 11.84
CA THR A 178 15.50 -1.80 11.52
C THR A 178 16.35 -0.67 10.95
N SER A 179 15.81 0.07 9.97
CA SER A 179 16.49 1.23 9.37
C SER A 179 16.77 2.32 10.40
N LEU A 180 15.82 2.59 11.29
CA LEU A 180 15.96 3.55 12.39
C LEU A 180 17.04 3.12 13.39
N ILE A 181 17.09 1.85 13.77
CA ILE A 181 18.11 1.32 14.69
C ILE A 181 19.50 1.43 14.06
N ILE A 182 19.65 1.03 12.80
CA ILE A 182 20.93 1.16 12.08
C ILE A 182 21.37 2.62 12.06
N TYR A 183 20.47 3.55 11.70
CA TYR A 183 20.76 4.98 11.70
C TYR A 183 21.19 5.48 13.10
N LEU A 184 20.40 5.19 14.13
CA LEU A 184 20.69 5.63 15.51
C LEU A 184 22.00 5.01 16.05
N PHE A 185 22.31 3.78 15.66
CA PHE A 185 23.57 3.12 16.02
C PHE A 185 24.78 3.81 15.39
N ILE A 186 24.72 4.13 14.09
CA ILE A 186 25.76 4.89 13.38
C ILE A 186 25.96 6.26 14.02
N GLU A 187 24.86 6.91 14.38
CA GLU A 187 24.84 8.22 15.06
C GLU A 187 25.19 8.16 16.55
N LYS A 188 25.49 6.96 17.09
CA LYS A 188 25.78 6.72 18.52
C LYS A 188 24.69 7.23 19.47
N LYS A 189 23.43 7.15 19.03
CA LYS A 189 22.22 7.56 19.77
C LYS A 189 21.55 6.37 20.45
N TRP A 190 20.67 6.65 21.41
CA TRP A 190 19.96 5.64 22.20
C TRP A 190 18.96 4.82 21.35
N ILE A 191 19.18 3.50 21.26
CA ILE A 191 18.37 2.57 20.44
C ILE A 191 17.33 1.75 21.20
N ARG A 192 17.31 1.81 22.55
CA ARG A 192 16.54 0.87 23.39
C ARG A 192 15.06 0.79 23.01
N LEU A 193 14.39 1.92 22.84
CA LEU A 193 12.95 1.96 22.55
C LEU A 193 12.59 1.42 21.15
N PRO A 194 13.23 1.84 20.05
CA PRO A 194 13.06 1.19 18.74
C PRO A 194 13.35 -0.31 18.78
N LEU A 195 14.37 -0.74 19.52
CA LEU A 195 14.72 -2.15 19.67
C LEU A 195 13.62 -2.93 20.39
N THR A 196 13.04 -2.38 21.46
CA THR A 196 11.89 -2.98 22.14
C THR A 196 10.71 -3.18 21.18
N TYR A 197 10.37 -2.16 20.37
CA TYR A 197 9.31 -2.29 19.36
C TYR A 197 9.67 -3.36 18.33
N LEU A 198 10.92 -3.45 17.90
CA LEU A 198 11.36 -4.47 16.93
C LEU A 198 11.24 -5.89 17.50
N VAL A 199 11.57 -6.09 18.79
CA VAL A 199 11.40 -7.38 19.48
C VAL A 199 9.93 -7.80 19.50
N PHE A 200 9.00 -6.88 19.85
CA PHE A 200 7.57 -7.20 19.81
C PHE A 200 7.05 -7.46 18.40
N ALA A 201 7.55 -6.73 17.39
CA ALA A 201 7.23 -7.02 15.99
C ALA A 201 7.69 -8.44 15.60
N PHE A 202 8.88 -8.86 16.04
CA PHE A 202 9.38 -10.21 15.80
C PHE A 202 8.54 -11.28 16.53
N LEU A 203 8.11 -11.02 17.77
CA LEU A 203 7.18 -11.91 18.47
C LEU A 203 5.82 -12.01 17.76
N SER A 204 5.31 -10.90 17.22
CA SER A 204 4.09 -10.90 16.40
C SER A 204 4.26 -11.69 15.10
N LEU A 205 5.44 -11.62 14.48
CA LEU A 205 5.76 -12.45 13.31
C LEU A 205 5.71 -13.94 13.67
N ILE A 206 6.33 -14.35 14.77
CA ILE A 206 6.28 -15.74 15.26
C ILE A 206 4.83 -16.14 15.52
N PHE A 207 4.06 -15.29 16.21
CA PHE A 207 2.65 -15.53 16.48
C PHE A 207 1.84 -15.73 15.19
N SER A 208 2.04 -14.88 14.17
CA SER A 208 1.36 -15.01 12.88
C SER A 208 1.77 -16.27 12.12
N LEU A 209 3.05 -16.64 12.13
CA LEU A 209 3.56 -17.81 11.42
C LEU A 209 3.15 -19.13 12.08
N THR A 210 2.97 -19.14 13.41
CA THR A 210 2.58 -20.33 14.19
C THR A 210 1.07 -20.46 14.38
N ALA A 211 0.29 -19.46 13.95
CA ALA A 211 -1.16 -19.50 14.08
C ALA A 211 -1.77 -20.64 13.21
N PRO A 212 -2.46 -21.62 13.82
CA PRO A 212 -3.05 -22.75 13.09
C PRO A 212 -4.09 -22.31 12.08
N GLY A 213 -4.85 -21.25 12.40
CA GLY A 213 -5.85 -20.70 11.49
C GLY A 213 -5.28 -20.23 10.16
N ASN A 214 -4.11 -19.56 10.16
CA ASN A 214 -3.46 -19.12 8.92
C ASN A 214 -3.07 -20.30 8.02
N HIS A 215 -2.64 -21.42 8.61
CA HIS A 215 -2.33 -22.63 7.86
C HIS A 215 -3.58 -23.26 7.24
N LEU A 216 -4.66 -23.39 8.02
CA LEU A 216 -5.93 -23.93 7.54
C LEU A 216 -6.57 -23.05 6.47
N ARG A 217 -6.53 -21.72 6.63
CA ARG A 217 -6.95 -20.77 5.59
C ARG A 217 -6.11 -20.91 4.34
N THR A 218 -4.80 -21.08 4.45
CA THR A 218 -3.94 -21.30 3.28
C THR A 218 -4.33 -22.58 2.52
N ILE A 219 -4.65 -23.67 3.22
CA ILE A 219 -5.16 -24.91 2.60
C ILE A 219 -6.51 -24.65 1.90
N SER A 220 -7.44 -23.98 2.59
CA SER A 220 -8.76 -23.64 2.05
C SER A 220 -8.65 -22.78 0.79
N GLU A 221 -7.87 -21.70 0.85
CA GLU A 221 -7.63 -20.80 -0.28
C GLU A 221 -6.88 -21.51 -1.42
N THR A 222 -5.95 -22.42 -1.12
CA THR A 222 -5.26 -23.23 -2.14
C THR A 222 -6.27 -24.09 -2.88
N LYS A 223 -7.16 -24.78 -2.17
CA LYS A 223 -8.21 -25.60 -2.78
C LYS A 223 -9.19 -24.77 -3.61
N ALA A 224 -9.58 -23.60 -3.11
CA ALA A 224 -10.60 -22.75 -3.73
C ALA A 224 -10.08 -21.97 -4.94
N TYR A 225 -8.86 -21.45 -4.87
CA TYR A 225 -8.37 -20.44 -5.82
C TYR A 225 -7.16 -20.89 -6.63
N PHE A 226 -6.28 -21.71 -6.08
CA PHE A 226 -5.08 -22.14 -6.80
C PHE A 226 -4.57 -23.52 -6.36
N PRO A 227 -5.17 -24.62 -6.84
CA PRO A 227 -4.88 -25.98 -6.35
C PRO A 227 -3.41 -26.40 -6.43
N ASN A 228 -2.68 -25.93 -7.45
CA ASN A 228 -1.27 -26.27 -7.67
C ASN A 228 -0.29 -25.33 -6.95
N PHE A 229 -0.77 -24.38 -6.12
CA PHE A 229 0.08 -23.38 -5.46
C PHE A 229 1.18 -23.98 -4.57
N GLY A 230 0.90 -25.11 -3.93
CA GLY A 230 1.86 -25.84 -3.09
C GLY A 230 3.04 -26.42 -3.89
N GLN A 231 2.86 -26.72 -5.17
CA GLN A 231 3.87 -27.30 -6.05
C GLN A 231 4.80 -26.25 -6.68
N LEU A 232 4.48 -24.96 -6.53
CA LEU A 232 5.25 -23.88 -7.14
C LEU A 232 6.57 -23.64 -6.40
N SER A 233 7.63 -23.46 -7.17
CA SER A 233 8.92 -23.02 -6.64
C SER A 233 8.84 -21.63 -6.01
N LEU A 234 9.77 -21.30 -5.11
CA LEU A 234 9.89 -19.96 -4.55
C LEU A 234 10.09 -18.89 -5.63
N PHE A 235 10.82 -19.22 -6.70
CA PHE A 235 11.03 -18.31 -7.82
C PHE A 235 9.73 -18.02 -8.57
N THR A 236 8.90 -19.03 -8.79
CA THR A 236 7.58 -18.87 -9.42
C THR A 236 6.67 -17.98 -8.57
N LYS A 237 6.65 -18.18 -7.24
CA LYS A 237 5.88 -17.35 -6.30
C LYS A 237 6.39 -15.91 -6.27
N ALA A 238 7.71 -15.72 -6.30
CA ALA A 238 8.32 -14.39 -6.44
C ALA A 238 7.91 -13.72 -7.76
N ASN A 239 7.89 -14.46 -8.87
CA ASN A 239 7.42 -13.91 -10.14
C ASN A 239 5.95 -13.50 -10.09
N MET A 240 5.08 -14.32 -9.47
CA MET A 240 3.68 -13.93 -9.25
C MET A 240 3.55 -12.66 -8.39
N GLY A 241 4.41 -12.52 -7.36
CA GLY A 241 4.48 -11.31 -6.55
C GLY A 241 4.89 -10.09 -7.37
N PHE A 242 5.88 -10.25 -8.25
CA PHE A 242 6.30 -9.22 -9.18
C PHE A 242 5.21 -8.84 -10.17
N ALA A 243 4.52 -9.81 -10.77
CA ALA A 243 3.38 -9.58 -11.65
C ALA A 243 2.23 -8.84 -10.94
N SER A 244 1.95 -9.17 -9.68
CA SER A 244 0.94 -8.48 -8.86
C SER A 244 1.32 -7.02 -8.59
N LEU A 245 2.60 -6.77 -8.29
CA LEU A 245 3.16 -5.42 -8.13
C LEU A 245 3.04 -4.62 -9.42
N THR A 246 3.54 -5.13 -10.53
CA THR A 246 3.58 -4.41 -11.81
C THR A 246 2.18 -4.18 -12.38
N SER A 247 1.27 -5.13 -12.18
CA SER A 247 -0.15 -4.94 -12.46
C SER A 247 -0.74 -3.78 -11.65
N SER A 248 -0.41 -3.68 -10.37
CA SER A 248 -0.86 -2.56 -9.52
C SER A 248 -0.23 -1.22 -9.90
N LEU A 249 0.99 -1.22 -10.45
CA LEU A 249 1.68 0.01 -10.86
C LEU A 249 1.23 0.55 -12.22
N PHE A 250 1.06 -0.37 -13.18
CA PHE A 250 1.05 -0.03 -14.59
C PHE A 250 -0.20 -0.50 -15.33
N THR A 251 -0.93 -1.48 -14.80
CA THR A 251 -2.07 -2.08 -15.51
C THR A 251 -3.41 -1.75 -14.86
N ASN A 252 -3.43 -1.50 -13.55
CA ASN A 252 -4.58 -0.93 -12.85
C ASN A 252 -4.56 0.60 -12.93
N THR A 253 -5.72 1.21 -13.16
CA THR A 253 -5.91 2.68 -13.25
C THR A 253 -5.88 3.35 -11.87
N TYR A 254 -4.73 3.30 -11.20
CA TYR A 254 -4.54 4.09 -9.99
C TYR A 254 -3.96 5.47 -10.33
N LEU A 255 -4.68 6.52 -9.92
CA LEU A 255 -4.28 7.90 -10.18
C LEU A 255 -2.99 8.28 -9.45
N LEU A 256 -2.72 7.68 -8.29
CA LEU A 256 -1.62 8.10 -7.43
C LEU A 256 -0.22 7.78 -8.01
N PRO A 257 0.08 6.56 -8.51
CA PRO A 257 1.31 6.31 -9.27
C PRO A 257 1.44 7.18 -10.53
N LEU A 258 0.34 7.40 -11.26
CA LEU A 258 0.36 8.25 -12.46
C LEU A 258 0.70 9.71 -12.12
N ILE A 259 0.05 10.28 -11.11
CA ILE A 259 0.30 11.66 -10.64
C ILE A 259 1.72 11.78 -10.10
N PHE A 260 2.24 10.75 -9.42
CA PHE A 260 3.65 10.70 -9.03
C PHE A 260 4.57 10.82 -10.26
N LEU A 261 4.38 9.95 -11.27
CA LEU A 261 5.19 9.94 -12.49
C LEU A 261 5.14 11.30 -13.22
N LEU A 262 3.95 11.85 -13.41
CA LEU A 262 3.74 13.16 -14.03
C LEU A 262 4.43 14.29 -13.24
N THR A 263 4.35 14.24 -11.91
CA THR A 263 4.97 15.27 -11.07
C THR A 263 6.50 15.19 -11.15
N VAL A 264 7.10 14.00 -11.08
CA VAL A 264 8.56 13.83 -11.24
C VAL A 264 9.00 14.29 -12.63
N PHE A 265 8.24 13.98 -13.68
CA PHE A 265 8.50 14.45 -15.04
C PHE A 265 8.54 15.99 -15.12
N VAL A 266 7.51 16.66 -14.62
CA VAL A 266 7.43 18.13 -14.58
C VAL A 266 8.56 18.74 -13.75
N LEU A 267 8.90 18.13 -12.60
CA LEU A 267 9.99 18.62 -11.75
C LEU A 267 11.35 18.55 -12.43
N LEU A 268 11.64 17.48 -13.19
CA LEU A 268 12.88 17.39 -13.98
C LEU A 268 12.95 18.47 -15.06
N ILE A 269 11.84 18.72 -15.77
CA ILE A 269 11.78 19.81 -16.76
C ILE A 269 12.01 21.17 -16.10
N LYS A 270 11.37 21.43 -14.95
CA LYS A 270 11.56 22.68 -14.19
C LYS A 270 12.99 22.88 -13.69
N GLN A 271 13.78 21.82 -13.58
CA GLN A 271 15.22 21.87 -13.25
C GLN A 271 16.12 21.95 -14.49
N GLY A 272 15.56 22.13 -15.70
CA GLY A 272 16.31 22.18 -16.96
C GLY A 272 16.78 20.81 -17.48
N LYS A 273 16.33 19.70 -16.87
CA LYS A 273 16.81 18.33 -17.17
C LYS A 273 15.91 17.62 -18.18
N ILE A 274 15.64 18.27 -19.32
CA ILE A 274 14.68 17.78 -20.34
C ILE A 274 15.07 16.39 -20.86
N CYS A 275 16.34 16.17 -21.25
CA CYS A 275 16.76 14.85 -21.75
C CYS A 275 16.58 13.73 -20.71
N LYS A 276 16.76 14.06 -19.42
CA LYS A 276 16.59 13.10 -18.31
C LYS A 276 15.11 12.85 -18.00
N SER A 277 14.22 13.80 -18.27
CA SER A 277 12.77 13.59 -18.05
C SER A 277 12.18 12.59 -19.05
N LEU A 278 12.77 12.43 -20.23
CA LEU A 278 12.32 11.47 -21.25
C LEU A 278 12.32 10.02 -20.76
N ILE A 279 13.15 9.67 -19.77
CA ILE A 279 13.18 8.31 -19.19
C ILE A 279 11.86 7.92 -18.49
N ILE A 280 11.05 8.91 -18.09
CA ILE A 280 9.76 8.72 -17.42
C ILE A 280 8.61 8.58 -18.43
N LEU A 281 8.81 8.98 -19.69
CA LEU A 281 7.75 8.85 -20.70
C LEU A 281 7.30 7.39 -20.89
N PRO A 282 8.19 6.38 -20.98
CA PRO A 282 7.76 4.99 -21.08
C PRO A 282 6.82 4.53 -19.93
N PRO A 283 7.15 4.71 -18.63
CA PRO A 283 6.22 4.31 -17.57
C PRO A 283 4.91 5.12 -17.57
N ILE A 284 4.94 6.42 -17.92
CA ILE A 284 3.71 7.22 -18.07
C ILE A 284 2.83 6.65 -19.18
N ILE A 285 3.39 6.49 -20.38
CA ILE A 285 2.69 5.98 -21.56
C ILE A 285 2.09 4.62 -21.25
N PHE A 286 2.86 3.72 -20.65
CA PHE A 286 2.38 2.39 -20.29
C PHE A 286 1.21 2.47 -19.29
N SER A 287 1.33 3.28 -18.24
CA SER A 287 0.26 3.43 -17.24
C SER A 287 -1.04 4.04 -17.82
N VAL A 288 -0.93 4.91 -18.83
CA VAL A 288 -2.10 5.52 -19.49
C VAL A 288 -2.74 4.56 -20.49
N ILE A 289 -1.93 3.98 -21.40
CA ILE A 289 -2.44 3.11 -22.47
C ILE A 289 -3.07 1.83 -21.92
N ILE A 290 -2.46 1.23 -20.90
CA ILE A 290 -2.90 -0.07 -20.37
C ILE A 290 -3.85 0.10 -19.19
N GLY A 291 -3.70 1.17 -18.40
CA GLY A 291 -4.55 1.44 -17.24
C GLY A 291 -5.96 1.91 -17.60
N PHE A 292 -6.11 2.81 -18.58
CA PHE A 292 -7.43 3.31 -18.99
C PHE A 292 -8.13 2.28 -19.86
N ASP A 293 -8.86 1.39 -19.19
CA ASP A 293 -9.81 0.40 -19.72
C ASP A 293 -9.78 0.29 -21.23
N ALA A 294 -8.74 -0.40 -21.70
CA ALA A 294 -8.52 -0.69 -23.08
C ALA A 294 -9.56 -1.70 -23.60
N SER A 295 -10.73 -1.92 -22.98
CA SER A 295 -11.81 -2.67 -23.63
C SER A 295 -12.19 -2.02 -24.96
N SER A 296 -12.41 -0.71 -24.97
CA SER A 296 -12.70 0.06 -26.20
C SER A 296 -11.52 0.10 -27.19
N LEU A 297 -10.29 0.25 -26.70
CA LEU A 297 -9.08 0.30 -27.53
C LEU A 297 -8.69 -1.10 -28.04
N GLN A 298 -8.87 -2.14 -27.23
CA GLN A 298 -8.63 -3.55 -27.55
C GLN A 298 -9.65 -4.02 -28.57
N ASP A 299 -10.94 -3.70 -28.41
CA ASP A 299 -11.96 -4.03 -29.38
C ASP A 299 -11.74 -3.27 -30.70
N LEU A 300 -11.25 -2.01 -30.65
CA LEU A 300 -10.83 -1.26 -31.84
C LEU A 300 -9.58 -1.83 -32.52
N ILE A 301 -8.57 -2.24 -31.75
CA ILE A 301 -7.33 -2.84 -32.25
C ILE A 301 -7.61 -4.23 -32.82
N VAL A 302 -8.37 -5.06 -32.11
CA VAL A 302 -8.75 -6.42 -32.51
C VAL A 302 -9.71 -6.40 -33.71
N SER A 303 -10.63 -5.42 -33.80
CA SER A 303 -11.54 -5.30 -34.95
C SER A 303 -10.90 -4.68 -36.19
N LYS A 304 -9.91 -3.79 -36.05
CA LYS A 304 -9.24 -3.14 -37.21
C LYS A 304 -8.03 -3.90 -37.73
N LEU A 305 -7.48 -4.81 -36.96
CA LEU A 305 -6.32 -5.57 -37.36
C LEU A 305 -6.69 -7.07 -37.35
N ASP A 306 -6.89 -7.65 -38.53
CA ASP A 306 -7.01 -9.11 -38.77
C ASP A 306 -5.70 -9.82 -38.35
N LEU A 307 -5.48 -9.97 -37.04
CA LEU A 307 -4.17 -10.24 -36.45
C LEU A 307 -3.92 -11.67 -36.00
N ALA A 308 -4.85 -12.59 -36.23
CA ALA A 308 -4.64 -13.98 -35.88
C ALA A 308 -3.46 -14.61 -36.65
N THR A 309 -3.05 -14.04 -37.78
CA THR A 309 -2.01 -14.62 -38.65
C THR A 309 -0.78 -13.73 -38.86
N ASN A 310 -0.89 -12.40 -38.89
CA ASN A 310 0.22 -11.48 -39.25
C ASN A 310 0.55 -10.40 -38.19
N ALA A 311 0.26 -10.63 -36.92
CA ALA A 311 0.67 -9.69 -35.88
C ALA A 311 2.19 -9.63 -35.72
N GLY A 312 2.78 -8.46 -35.96
CA GLY A 312 4.17 -8.20 -35.58
C GLY A 312 4.41 -8.46 -34.09
N THR A 313 5.66 -8.71 -33.72
CA THR A 313 6.07 -9.07 -32.34
C THR A 313 5.55 -8.07 -31.30
N LEU A 314 5.55 -6.78 -31.65
CA LEU A 314 5.05 -5.69 -30.81
C LEU A 314 3.54 -5.79 -30.54
N THR A 315 2.75 -6.16 -31.54
CA THR A 315 1.30 -6.29 -31.42
C THR A 315 0.91 -7.51 -30.59
N ARG A 316 1.64 -8.63 -30.73
CA ARG A 316 1.47 -9.80 -29.85
C ARG A 316 1.88 -9.49 -28.41
N LEU A 317 2.95 -8.73 -28.21
CA LEU A 317 3.40 -8.27 -26.90
C LEU A 317 2.33 -7.38 -26.24
N LEU A 318 1.81 -6.38 -26.96
CA LEU A 318 0.69 -5.53 -26.53
C LEU A 318 -0.57 -6.33 -26.20
N LEU A 319 -0.99 -7.25 -27.06
CA LEU A 319 -2.15 -8.12 -26.82
C LEU A 319 -1.95 -9.05 -25.61
N THR A 320 -0.73 -9.53 -25.37
CA THR A 320 -0.38 -10.30 -24.16
C THR A 320 -0.55 -9.44 -22.91
N PHE A 321 -0.09 -8.17 -22.94
CA PHE A 321 -0.28 -7.23 -21.84
C PHE A 321 -1.74 -6.87 -21.59
N LEU A 322 -2.52 -6.65 -22.65
CA LEU A 322 -3.96 -6.37 -22.57
C LEU A 322 -4.76 -7.58 -22.05
N ASN A 323 -4.37 -8.79 -22.45
CA ASN A 323 -4.99 -10.03 -21.96
C ASN A 323 -4.65 -10.31 -20.48
N MET A 324 -3.50 -9.85 -19.96
CA MET A 324 -3.22 -9.93 -18.52
C MET A 324 -4.26 -9.19 -17.68
N ASN A 325 -4.76 -8.04 -18.16
CA ASN A 325 -5.84 -7.30 -17.49
C ASN A 325 -7.18 -8.06 -17.49
N LYS A 326 -7.47 -8.86 -18.52
CA LYS A 326 -8.69 -9.70 -18.59
C LYS A 326 -8.61 -10.95 -17.73
N VAL A 327 -7.44 -11.61 -17.63
CA VAL A 327 -7.29 -12.84 -16.83
C VAL A 327 -7.23 -12.56 -15.33
N ASN A 328 -6.84 -11.35 -14.91
CA ASN A 328 -7.01 -10.87 -13.53
C ASN A 328 -8.47 -10.93 -13.03
N ASN A 329 -9.46 -10.97 -13.94
CA ASN A 329 -10.88 -11.09 -13.60
C ASN A 329 -11.41 -12.54 -13.65
N THR A 330 -10.65 -13.53 -14.12
CA THR A 330 -11.12 -14.92 -14.28
C THR A 330 -10.48 -15.91 -13.30
N GLY A 331 -9.61 -15.46 -12.40
CA GLY A 331 -9.03 -16.29 -11.33
C GLY A 331 -7.95 -17.28 -11.77
N ASN A 332 -7.58 -17.29 -13.06
CA ASN A 332 -6.50 -18.15 -13.54
C ASN A 332 -5.12 -17.52 -13.29
N PRO A 333 -4.14 -18.29 -12.82
CA PRO A 333 -2.80 -17.79 -12.53
C PRO A 333 -2.08 -17.42 -13.84
N VAL A 334 -1.92 -16.12 -14.09
CA VAL A 334 -1.10 -15.66 -15.21
C VAL A 334 0.36 -15.71 -14.77
N MET A 335 1.13 -16.59 -15.40
CA MET A 335 2.57 -16.39 -15.48
C MET A 335 2.84 -15.36 -16.57
N THR A 336 3.46 -14.26 -16.19
CA THR A 336 4.04 -13.30 -17.13
C THR A 336 5.04 -14.03 -18.03
N SER A 337 5.10 -13.64 -19.30
CA SER A 337 6.24 -14.02 -20.13
C SER A 337 7.50 -13.36 -19.58
N SER A 338 8.63 -14.06 -19.61
CA SER A 338 9.91 -13.53 -19.11
C SER A 338 10.30 -12.17 -19.72
N LEU A 339 9.84 -11.88 -20.94
CA LEU A 339 10.02 -10.59 -21.62
C LEU A 339 9.19 -9.45 -20.98
N ALA A 340 7.96 -9.74 -20.55
CA ALA A 340 7.11 -8.77 -19.86
C ALA A 340 7.74 -8.35 -18.53
N ASP A 341 8.29 -9.31 -17.78
CA ASP A 341 8.93 -9.05 -16.49
C ASP A 341 10.15 -8.15 -16.64
N ILE A 342 10.99 -8.40 -17.65
CA ILE A 342 12.15 -7.56 -17.96
C ILE A 342 11.72 -6.14 -18.31
N LEU A 343 10.67 -5.97 -19.13
CA LEU A 343 10.14 -4.65 -19.46
C LEU A 343 9.69 -3.90 -18.20
N PHE A 344 8.89 -4.54 -17.34
CA PHE A 344 8.41 -3.91 -16.11
C PHE A 344 9.54 -3.56 -15.15
N LEU A 345 10.57 -4.41 -15.07
CA LEU A 345 11.76 -4.11 -14.29
C LEU A 345 12.48 -2.87 -14.83
N LEU A 346 12.61 -2.73 -16.16
CA LEU A 346 13.15 -1.52 -16.78
C LEU A 346 12.32 -0.29 -16.46
N LEU A 347 10.98 -0.37 -16.49
CA LEU A 347 10.10 0.75 -16.13
C LEU A 347 10.29 1.17 -14.66
N ILE A 348 10.47 0.21 -13.77
CA ILE A 348 10.81 0.48 -12.37
C ILE A 348 12.19 1.13 -12.26
N ILE A 349 13.21 0.64 -12.98
CA ILE A 349 14.54 1.25 -12.99
C ILE A 349 14.48 2.71 -13.47
N CYS A 350 13.69 3.00 -14.51
CA CYS A 350 13.45 4.37 -14.98
C CYS A 350 12.90 5.30 -13.88
N LEU A 351 11.96 4.80 -13.07
CA LEU A 351 11.42 5.52 -11.90
C LEU A 351 12.52 5.88 -10.89
N PHE A 352 13.35 4.90 -10.51
CA PHE A 352 14.44 5.12 -9.55
C PHE A 352 15.52 6.06 -10.09
N LEU A 353 15.90 5.91 -11.37
CA LEU A 353 16.86 6.81 -12.04
C LEU A 353 16.35 8.25 -12.12
N ALA A 354 15.07 8.44 -12.42
CA ALA A 354 14.46 9.77 -12.44
C ALA A 354 14.54 10.49 -11.10
N ILE A 355 14.22 9.79 -10.00
CA ILE A 355 14.35 10.33 -8.64
C ILE A 355 15.82 10.62 -8.30
N TYR A 356 16.75 9.75 -8.68
CA TYR A 356 18.18 9.97 -8.50
C TYR A 356 18.65 11.25 -9.20
N TRP A 357 18.24 11.44 -10.45
CA TRP A 357 18.58 12.63 -11.23
C TRP A 357 17.90 13.88 -10.73
N LEU A 358 16.69 13.79 -10.18
CA LEU A 358 15.98 14.92 -9.58
C LEU A 358 16.76 15.53 -8.41
N PHE A 359 17.56 14.72 -7.71
CA PHE A 359 18.48 15.17 -6.65
C PHE A 359 19.92 15.38 -7.11
N ASN A 360 20.15 15.72 -8.37
CA ASN A 360 21.48 15.96 -8.93
C ASN A 360 22.43 14.77 -8.72
N SER A 361 21.92 13.55 -8.83
CA SER A 361 22.71 12.32 -8.61
C SER A 361 23.25 12.19 -7.17
N ASN A 362 22.55 12.77 -6.18
CA ASN A 362 22.91 12.63 -4.77
C ASN A 362 22.14 11.46 -4.13
N PHE A 363 22.83 10.33 -3.96
CA PHE A 363 22.23 9.12 -3.39
C PHE A 363 21.65 9.33 -1.99
N LYS A 364 22.31 10.12 -1.13
CA LYS A 364 21.84 10.37 0.25
C LYS A 364 20.48 11.08 0.27
N LYS A 365 20.27 12.04 -0.64
CA LYS A 365 18.98 12.73 -0.77
C LYS A 365 17.90 11.78 -1.31
N SER A 366 18.23 10.98 -2.33
CA SER A 366 17.29 10.01 -2.94
C SER A 366 16.91 8.84 -2.04
N LEU A 367 17.78 8.44 -1.10
CA LEU A 367 17.66 7.21 -0.31
C LEU A 367 16.33 7.08 0.41
N LEU A 368 15.84 8.14 1.06
CA LEU A 368 14.59 8.07 1.81
C LEU A 368 13.38 7.80 0.90
N SER A 369 13.35 8.44 -0.28
CA SER A 369 12.31 8.19 -1.29
C SER A 369 12.38 6.76 -1.82
N PHE A 370 13.59 6.24 -2.02
CA PHE A 370 13.80 4.85 -2.44
C PHE A 370 13.31 3.86 -1.40
N LEU A 371 13.68 4.03 -0.14
CA LEU A 371 13.25 3.15 0.95
C LEU A 371 11.74 3.11 1.07
N VAL A 372 11.07 4.28 1.01
CA VAL A 372 9.60 4.34 1.06
C VAL A 372 8.96 3.61 -0.11
N LEU A 373 9.41 3.85 -1.36
CA LEU A 373 8.87 3.14 -2.52
C LEU A 373 9.13 1.63 -2.43
N LEU A 374 10.34 1.22 -2.04
CA LEU A 374 10.68 -0.20 -1.88
C LEU A 374 9.82 -0.89 -0.82
N THR A 375 9.52 -0.24 0.31
CA THR A 375 8.59 -0.79 1.31
C THR A 375 7.19 -0.97 0.75
N GLY A 376 6.69 0.00 -0.03
CA GLY A 376 5.42 -0.14 -0.74
C GLY A 376 5.45 -1.28 -1.76
N PHE A 377 6.55 -1.43 -2.50
CA PHE A 377 6.72 -2.49 -3.50
C PHE A 377 6.72 -3.87 -2.85
N LEU A 378 7.46 -4.03 -1.74
CA LEU A 378 7.50 -5.26 -0.96
C LEU A 378 6.12 -5.62 -0.38
N SER A 379 5.33 -4.63 0.04
CA SER A 379 3.97 -4.87 0.58
C SER A 379 3.03 -5.52 -0.45
N ARG A 380 3.21 -5.23 -1.75
CA ARG A 380 2.44 -5.85 -2.81
C ARG A 380 3.09 -7.12 -3.34
N PHE A 381 4.41 -7.13 -3.46
CA PHE A 381 5.20 -8.28 -3.89
C PHE A 381 4.96 -9.51 -3.00
N MET A 382 4.85 -9.33 -1.67
CA MET A 382 4.63 -10.45 -0.75
C MET A 382 3.33 -11.22 -1.03
N MET A 383 2.36 -10.64 -1.75
CA MET A 383 1.13 -11.33 -2.12
C MET A 383 1.38 -12.54 -3.01
N GLY A 384 2.49 -12.60 -3.75
CA GLY A 384 2.88 -13.78 -4.54
C GLY A 384 3.12 -15.04 -3.73
N PHE A 385 3.31 -14.91 -2.41
CA PHE A 385 3.47 -16.02 -1.48
C PHE A 385 2.14 -16.51 -0.88
N PHE A 386 1.01 -15.96 -1.33
CA PHE A 386 -0.32 -16.40 -0.92
C PHE A 386 -1.11 -16.96 -2.12
N PRO A 387 -1.86 -18.06 -1.93
CA PRO A 387 -2.69 -18.64 -3.00
C PRO A 387 -3.78 -17.69 -3.49
N SER A 388 -4.20 -16.75 -2.64
CA SER A 388 -5.21 -15.73 -2.94
C SER A 388 -4.66 -14.45 -3.59
N VAL A 389 -3.46 -14.47 -4.18
CA VAL A 389 -2.80 -13.28 -4.78
C VAL A 389 -3.71 -12.47 -5.73
N TRP A 390 -4.52 -13.16 -6.55
CA TRP A 390 -5.44 -12.54 -7.51
C TRP A 390 -6.83 -12.29 -6.91
N MET A 391 -7.28 -13.15 -5.99
CA MET A 391 -8.60 -13.05 -5.35
C MET A 391 -8.66 -11.93 -4.30
N SER A 392 -7.56 -11.71 -3.57
CA SER A 392 -7.40 -10.54 -2.71
C SER A 392 -7.46 -9.23 -3.49
N GLY A 393 -7.25 -9.30 -4.82
CA GLY A 393 -7.52 -8.23 -5.73
C GLY A 393 -6.74 -6.97 -5.41
N ALA A 394 -7.43 -5.84 -5.51
CA ALA A 394 -6.85 -4.52 -5.57
C ALA A 394 -6.62 -3.89 -4.16
N ARG A 395 -7.33 -4.34 -3.12
CA ARG A 395 -7.26 -3.77 -1.75
C ARG A 395 -5.89 -3.93 -1.10
N THR A 396 -5.18 -5.01 -1.42
CA THR A 396 -3.81 -5.29 -0.96
C THR A 396 -2.75 -4.37 -1.60
N ALA A 397 -3.12 -3.52 -2.56
CA ALA A 397 -2.25 -2.46 -3.09
C ALA A 397 -2.29 -1.17 -2.25
N THR A 398 -3.09 -1.11 -1.18
CA THR A 398 -3.26 0.11 -0.34
C THR A 398 -1.93 0.71 0.11
N PHE A 399 -1.03 -0.11 0.65
CA PHE A 399 0.26 0.36 1.15
C PHE A 399 1.21 0.78 0.02
N LEU A 400 1.18 0.08 -1.12
CA LEU A 400 1.89 0.49 -2.34
C LEU A 400 1.44 1.89 -2.77
N LEU A 401 0.13 2.13 -2.83
CA LEU A 401 -0.41 3.43 -3.23
C LEU A 401 0.06 4.52 -2.29
N TYR A 402 -0.13 4.35 -0.98
CA TYR A 402 0.33 5.36 -0.04
C TYR A 402 1.85 5.60 -0.11
N SER A 403 2.67 4.59 -0.42
CA SER A 403 4.12 4.81 -0.60
C SER A 403 4.45 5.86 -1.66
N PHE A 404 3.67 5.96 -2.76
CA PHE A 404 3.84 7.02 -3.75
C PHE A 404 3.48 8.40 -3.20
N MET A 405 2.41 8.50 -2.41
CA MET A 405 2.06 9.74 -1.72
C MET A 405 3.22 10.20 -0.81
N PHE A 406 3.75 9.31 0.02
CA PHE A 406 4.84 9.64 0.94
C PHE A 406 6.13 9.99 0.21
N ALA A 407 6.51 9.22 -0.81
CA ALA A 407 7.68 9.50 -1.62
C ALA A 407 7.57 10.88 -2.29
N LEU A 408 6.38 11.25 -2.79
CA LEU A 408 6.18 12.57 -3.39
C LEU A 408 6.32 13.71 -2.37
N LEU A 409 5.76 13.54 -1.16
CA LEU A 409 5.91 14.51 -0.08
C LEU A 409 7.38 14.69 0.32
N ILE A 410 8.14 13.60 0.43
CA ILE A 410 9.59 13.64 0.71
C ILE A 410 10.32 14.39 -0.39
N ILE A 411 10.03 14.08 -1.66
CA ILE A 411 10.66 14.73 -2.81
C ILE A 411 10.42 16.23 -2.79
N LEU A 412 9.16 16.65 -2.62
CA LEU A 412 8.79 18.06 -2.60
C LEU A 412 9.39 18.80 -1.40
N TYR A 413 9.51 18.14 -0.24
CA TYR A 413 10.16 18.70 0.93
C TYR A 413 11.66 18.94 0.71
N GLN A 414 12.40 17.93 0.28
CA GLN A 414 13.85 18.03 0.08
C GLN A 414 14.21 19.04 -1.01
N LEU A 415 13.40 19.15 -2.08
CA LEU A 415 13.58 20.19 -3.11
C LEU A 415 13.25 21.60 -2.60
N ASN A 416 12.33 21.74 -1.65
CA ASN A 416 12.00 23.03 -1.05
C ASN A 416 13.10 23.49 -0.08
N GLU A 417 13.71 22.57 0.67
CA GLU A 417 14.86 22.89 1.52
C GLU A 417 16.08 23.33 0.71
N SER A 418 16.40 22.66 -0.41
CA SER A 418 17.54 23.06 -1.23
C SER A 418 17.41 24.48 -1.78
N LYS A 419 16.19 24.92 -2.09
CA LYS A 419 15.93 26.29 -2.58
C LYS A 419 16.02 27.37 -1.52
N ASN A 420 15.95 27.02 -0.23
CA ASN A 420 16.07 28.00 0.86
C ASN A 420 17.52 28.12 1.35
N LEU A 421 18.43 27.26 0.87
CA LEU A 421 19.86 27.27 1.19
C LEU A 421 20.69 27.96 0.09
N GLU A 422 20.11 28.14 -1.10
CA GLU A 422 20.57 29.00 -2.20
C GLU A 422 19.95 30.40 -2.04
#